data_AF-X0B4K1-F1
#
_entry.id   AF-X0B4K1-F1
#
_cell.length_a   1.000
_cell.length_b   1.000
_cell.length_c   1.000
_cell.angle_alpha   90.00
_cell.angle_beta   90.00
_cell.angle_gamma   90.00
#
_symmetry.space_group_name_H-M   'P 1'
#
loop_
_entity.id
_entity.type
_entity.pdbx_description
1 polymer ?
#
loop_
_entity_poly.entity_id
_entity_poly.type
_entity_poly.pdbx_seq_one_letter_code
_entity_poly.pdbx_strand_id
1 'polypeptide(L)'
;MFSGVPLYLSFFFYPRDKVGFRQGIFLSGSALANAYGGVLGYAILGVRGSVAPWRCLFLIEGLPVWIVAILARFYLPDDLLSAKFLTDREKEVAWQCVGRGQTVDSQGAGGVSWADWRSAFLDWRSYVPGLMYFSCNVCFGSLPLFVPTIISEMGTFNHQESNGLSAPPYALCFVTILACAFASDRAKLRGPFVAAAAIVSTVGYCLLGVSEGVCCSIRRSLPQCANLCQYQHSSSMGFQCTPH
;
A
#
# COMPACT_ATOMS: atom_id res chain seq x y z
N MET A 1 -6.41 9.46 -2.75
CA MET A 1 -5.49 10.15 -3.69
C MET A 1 -4.91 9.25 -4.79
N PHE A 2 -5.17 7.93 -4.79
CA PHE A 2 -4.60 7.02 -5.80
C PHE A 2 -5.26 7.05 -7.19
N SER A 3 -6.44 7.65 -7.40
CA SER A 3 -7.10 7.62 -8.73
C SER A 3 -6.61 8.68 -9.72
N GLY A 4 -6.00 9.80 -9.28
CA GLY A 4 -5.60 10.87 -10.20
C GLY A 4 -4.50 10.47 -11.17
N VAL A 5 -3.41 9.90 -10.64
CA VAL A 5 -2.22 9.50 -11.43
C VAL A 5 -2.50 8.35 -12.42
N PRO A 6 -3.20 7.27 -12.05
CA PRO A 6 -3.51 6.18 -12.97
C PRO A 6 -4.51 6.60 -14.04
N LEU A 7 -5.48 7.48 -13.72
CA LEU A 7 -6.39 8.03 -14.72
C LEU A 7 -5.63 8.92 -15.70
N TYR A 8 -4.74 9.79 -15.23
CA TYR A 8 -3.89 10.59 -16.10
C TYR A 8 -3.02 9.71 -17.02
N LEU A 9 -2.36 8.67 -16.48
CA LEU A 9 -1.58 7.74 -17.31
C LEU A 9 -2.44 6.92 -18.30
N SER A 10 -3.65 6.52 -17.90
CA SER A 10 -4.53 5.66 -18.70
C SER A 10 -5.26 6.41 -19.80
N PHE A 11 -5.66 7.67 -19.56
CA PHE A 11 -6.35 8.49 -20.54
C PHE A 11 -5.41 9.09 -21.56
N PHE A 12 -4.20 9.46 -21.15
CA PHE A 12 -3.35 10.29 -22.00
C PHE A 12 -2.22 9.49 -22.68
N PHE A 13 -1.44 8.68 -21.96
CA PHE A 13 -0.13 8.32 -22.51
C PHE A 13 0.07 6.87 -22.94
N TYR A 14 -0.78 5.90 -22.54
CA TYR A 14 -0.40 4.49 -22.69
C TYR A 14 -1.54 3.49 -23.02
N PRO A 15 -1.26 2.46 -23.86
CA PRO A 15 -2.16 1.33 -24.05
C PRO A 15 -2.29 0.50 -22.75
N ARG A 16 -3.48 -0.09 -22.51
CA ARG A 16 -3.86 -0.79 -21.26
C ARG A 16 -2.89 -1.90 -20.81
N ASP A 17 -2.13 -2.47 -21.74
CA ASP A 17 -1.14 -3.49 -21.45
C ASP A 17 0.07 -2.95 -20.66
N LYS A 18 0.50 -1.70 -20.89
CA LYS A 18 1.71 -1.12 -20.29
C LYS A 18 1.44 -0.25 -19.06
N VAL A 19 0.17 0.03 -18.74
CA VAL A 19 -0.22 0.84 -17.58
C VAL A 19 0.04 0.10 -16.26
N GLY A 20 -0.08 -1.24 -16.25
CA GLY A 20 0.07 -2.06 -15.05
C GLY A 20 1.45 -1.97 -14.40
N PHE A 21 2.52 -2.13 -15.17
CA PHE A 21 3.89 -2.04 -14.66
C PHE A 21 4.21 -0.66 -14.07
N ARG A 22 3.78 0.41 -14.75
CA ARG A 22 4.01 1.80 -14.31
C ARG A 22 3.25 2.11 -13.01
N GLN A 23 2.03 1.61 -12.89
CA GLN A 23 1.27 1.69 -11.65
C GLN A 23 1.97 0.94 -10.50
N GLY A 24 2.57 -0.22 -10.79
CA GLY A 24 3.38 -0.97 -9.83
C GLY A 24 4.61 -0.19 -9.35
N ILE A 25 5.32 0.49 -10.26
CA ILE A 25 6.44 1.38 -9.91
C ILE A 25 5.97 2.52 -9.01
N PHE A 26 4.86 3.18 -9.34
CA PHE A 26 4.32 4.25 -8.51
C PHE A 26 3.95 3.75 -7.11
N LEU A 27 3.30 2.58 -7.02
CA LEU A 27 2.94 1.96 -5.75
C LEU A 27 4.16 1.55 -4.92
N SER A 28 5.24 1.10 -5.56
CA SER A 28 6.49 0.78 -4.86
C SER A 28 7.07 2.01 -4.15
N GLY A 29 6.88 3.22 -4.71
CA GLY A 29 7.26 4.47 -4.05
C GLY A 29 6.60 4.66 -2.68
N SER A 30 5.37 4.19 -2.49
CA SER A 30 4.70 4.22 -1.18
C SER A 30 5.39 3.30 -0.15
N ALA A 31 5.87 2.12 -0.56
CA ALA A 31 6.62 1.24 0.33
C ALA A 31 7.99 1.83 0.69
N LEU A 32 8.65 2.50 -0.26
CA LEU A 32 9.90 3.21 -0.01
C LEU A 32 9.71 4.39 0.96
N ALA A 33 8.61 5.15 0.83
CA ALA A 33 8.26 6.21 1.78
C ALA A 33 8.04 5.66 3.20
N ASN A 34 7.39 4.51 3.34
CA ASN A 34 7.23 3.85 4.64
C ASN A 34 8.59 3.42 5.25
N ALA A 35 9.50 2.89 4.43
CA ALA A 35 10.86 2.56 4.87
C ALA A 35 11.62 3.82 5.33
N TYR A 36 11.53 4.91 4.55
CA TYR A 36 12.11 6.21 4.89
C TYR A 36 11.56 6.75 6.21
N GLY A 37 10.25 6.68 6.42
CA GLY A 37 9.60 7.09 7.68
C GLY A 37 10.13 6.34 8.91
N GLY A 38 10.40 5.04 8.79
CA GLY A 38 10.99 4.24 9.88
C GLY A 38 12.42 4.68 10.22
N VAL A 39 13.27 4.87 9.21
CA VAL A 39 14.66 5.36 9.39
C VAL A 39 14.67 6.79 9.94
N LEU A 40 13.77 7.64 9.44
CA LEU A 40 13.67 9.03 9.86
C LEU A 40 13.16 9.14 11.30
N GLY A 41 12.23 8.27 11.72
CA GLY A 41 11.82 8.14 13.12
C GLY A 41 12.99 7.79 14.05
N TYR A 42 13.87 6.87 13.62
CA TYR A 42 15.11 6.58 14.35
C TYR A 42 16.06 7.78 14.41
N ALA A 43 16.26 8.47 13.28
CA ALA A 43 17.16 9.63 13.19
C ALA A 43 16.71 10.78 14.11
N ILE A 44 15.41 11.10 14.13
CA ILE A 44 14.82 12.18 14.95
C ILE A 44 15.01 11.91 16.44
N LEU A 45 14.84 10.66 16.86
CA LEU A 45 15.02 10.23 18.24
C LEU A 45 16.50 10.34 18.70
N GLY A 46 17.45 10.33 17.76
CA GLY A 46 18.87 10.57 18.01
C GLY A 46 19.30 12.04 18.05
N VAL A 47 18.48 12.98 17.55
CA VAL A 47 18.84 14.41 17.52
C VAL A 47 18.62 15.05 18.89
N ARG A 48 19.71 15.27 19.62
CA ARG A 48 19.74 16.10 20.85
C ARG A 48 19.87 17.58 20.49
N GLY A 49 18.80 18.18 19.98
CA GLY A 49 18.73 19.61 19.64
C GLY A 49 17.93 20.44 20.65
N SER A 50 18.12 21.77 20.63
CA SER A 50 17.29 22.74 21.38
C SER A 50 15.86 22.88 20.82
N VAL A 51 15.63 22.41 19.58
CA VAL A 51 14.35 22.46 18.88
C VAL A 51 13.60 21.15 19.08
N ALA A 52 12.28 21.25 19.32
CA ALA A 52 11.43 20.08 19.51
C ALA A 52 11.44 19.15 18.27
N PRO A 53 11.66 17.83 18.44
CA PRO A 53 11.86 16.88 17.34
C PRO A 53 10.74 16.85 16.29
N TRP A 54 9.50 17.09 16.72
CA TRP A 54 8.31 17.11 15.84
C TRP A 54 8.33 18.26 14.82
N ARG A 55 9.00 19.38 15.11
CA ARG A 55 9.11 20.51 14.17
C ARG A 55 10.09 20.21 13.04
N CYS A 56 11.17 19.52 13.35
CA CYS A 56 12.16 19.09 12.36
C CYS A 56 11.56 18.09 11.36
N LEU A 57 10.65 17.22 11.81
CA LEU A 57 9.91 16.30 10.94
C LEU A 57 9.13 17.04 9.84
N PHE A 58 8.32 18.03 10.22
CA PHE A 58 7.53 18.79 9.26
C PHE A 58 8.39 19.59 8.27
N LEU A 59 9.54 20.09 8.72
CA LEU A 59 10.44 20.86 7.85
C LEU A 59 11.13 19.95 6.83
N ILE A 60 11.62 18.78 7.26
CA ILE A 60 12.33 17.83 6.40
C ILE A 60 11.39 17.16 5.39
N GLU A 61 10.16 16.82 5.81
CA GLU A 61 9.19 16.16 4.93
C GLU A 61 8.43 17.14 4.04
N GLY A 62 8.08 18.32 4.56
CA GLY A 62 7.23 19.29 3.86
C GLY A 62 7.96 20.07 2.77
N LEU A 63 9.23 20.43 2.99
CA LEU A 63 10.02 21.21 2.05
C LEU A 63 10.27 20.51 0.70
N PRO A 64 10.65 19.22 0.64
CA PRO A 64 10.81 18.53 -0.64
C PRO A 64 9.48 18.39 -1.39
N VAL A 65 8.36 18.17 -0.70
CA VAL A 65 7.04 18.11 -1.33
C VAL A 65 6.68 19.43 -1.99
N TRP A 66 6.99 20.56 -1.34
CA TRP A 66 6.75 21.88 -1.90
C TRP A 66 7.60 22.15 -3.17
N ILE A 67 8.87 21.76 -3.14
CA ILE A 67 9.76 21.84 -4.33
C ILE A 67 9.19 20.98 -5.46
N VAL A 68 8.81 19.74 -5.18
CA VAL A 68 8.23 18.83 -6.19
C VAL A 68 6.91 19.37 -6.74
N ALA A 69 6.08 20.02 -5.92
CA ALA A 69 4.84 20.65 -6.39
C ALA A 69 5.10 21.80 -7.38
N ILE A 70 6.10 22.64 -7.11
CA ILE A 70 6.50 23.73 -8.02
C ILE A 70 7.06 23.16 -9.32
N LEU A 71 7.93 22.15 -9.23
CA LEU A 71 8.46 21.47 -10.40
C LEU A 71 7.34 20.80 -11.21
N ALA A 72 6.41 20.10 -10.56
CA ALA A 72 5.27 19.48 -11.20
C ALA A 72 4.41 20.51 -11.94
N ARG A 73 4.21 21.71 -11.39
CA ARG A 73 3.48 22.78 -12.08
C ARG A 73 4.14 23.22 -13.39
N PHE A 74 5.46 23.15 -13.49
CA PHE A 74 6.20 23.54 -14.70
C PHE A 74 6.39 22.38 -15.68
N TYR A 75 6.58 21.16 -15.17
CA TYR A 75 6.92 19.98 -15.96
C TYR A 75 5.73 19.11 -16.36
N LEU A 76 4.58 19.22 -15.69
CA LEU A 76 3.39 18.41 -15.99
C LEU A 76 2.50 19.13 -17.02
N PRO A 77 2.46 18.67 -18.29
CA PRO A 77 1.57 19.25 -19.29
C PRO A 77 0.13 18.82 -19.02
N ASP A 78 -0.79 19.79 -19.11
CA ASP A 78 -2.23 19.56 -18.89
C ASP A 78 -2.89 18.77 -20.04
N ASP A 79 -2.22 18.60 -21.18
CA ASP A 79 -2.74 17.89 -22.36
C ASP A 79 -1.64 17.16 -23.16
N LEU A 80 -1.99 16.05 -23.84
CA LEU A 80 -1.10 15.26 -24.70
C LEU A 80 -0.52 16.08 -25.85
N LEU A 81 -1.34 16.96 -26.44
CA LEU A 81 -0.93 17.81 -27.54
C LEU A 81 -0.01 18.95 -27.06
N SER A 82 -0.20 19.40 -25.82
CA SER A 82 0.61 20.44 -25.15
C SER A 82 1.90 19.89 -24.54
N ALA A 83 2.10 18.56 -24.53
CA ALA A 83 3.32 17.94 -24.03
C ALA A 83 4.56 18.37 -24.84
N LYS A 84 5.37 19.27 -24.28
CA LYS A 84 6.61 19.77 -24.88
C LYS A 84 7.72 18.71 -25.01
N PHE A 85 7.56 17.56 -24.35
CA PHE A 85 8.54 16.47 -24.34
C PHE A 85 8.36 15.46 -25.49
N LEU A 86 7.21 15.44 -26.17
CA LEU A 86 6.96 14.51 -27.30
C LEU A 86 7.11 15.24 -28.64
N THR A 87 7.73 14.57 -29.60
CA THR A 87 7.74 14.99 -31.01
C THR A 87 6.33 14.89 -31.59
N ASP A 88 5.96 15.74 -32.55
CA ASP A 88 4.61 15.73 -33.15
C ASP A 88 4.23 14.35 -33.74
N ARG A 89 5.21 13.61 -34.26
CA ARG A 89 5.02 12.22 -34.72
C ARG A 89 4.66 11.25 -33.59
N GLU A 90 5.23 11.43 -32.40
CA GLU A 90 4.95 10.58 -31.23
C GLU A 90 3.59 10.90 -30.61
N LYS A 91 3.17 12.18 -30.68
CA LYS A 91 1.83 12.61 -30.25
C LYS A 91 0.73 11.96 -31.10
N GLU A 92 0.92 11.93 -32.42
CA GLU A 92 -0.04 11.30 -33.35
C GLU A 92 -0.15 9.79 -33.09
N VAL A 93 0.98 9.11 -32.88
CA VAL A 93 0.99 7.66 -32.54
C VAL A 93 0.33 7.41 -31.19
N ALA A 94 0.58 8.25 -30.18
CA ALA A 94 -0.05 8.13 -28.87
C ALA A 94 -1.58 8.32 -28.95
N TRP A 95 -2.04 9.32 -29.70
CA TRP A 95 -3.47 9.57 -29.94
C TRP A 95 -4.14 8.34 -30.59
N GLN A 96 -3.52 7.79 -31.63
CA GLN A 96 -4.05 6.62 -32.33
C GLN A 96 -4.03 5.36 -31.46
N CYS A 97 -3.02 5.19 -30.59
CA CYS A 97 -2.95 4.07 -29.65
C CYS A 97 -4.00 4.16 -28.52
N VAL A 98 -4.23 5.35 -27.97
CA VAL A 98 -5.26 5.57 -26.94
C VAL A 98 -6.66 5.34 -27.52
N GLY A 99 -6.95 5.88 -28.71
CA GLY A 99 -8.24 5.70 -29.38
C GLY A 99 -8.55 4.25 -29.75
N ARG A 100 -7.53 3.42 -30.05
CA ARG A 100 -7.70 1.98 -30.32
C ARG A 100 -7.86 1.13 -29.05
N GLY A 101 -7.24 1.53 -27.94
CA GLY A 101 -7.33 0.82 -26.65
C GLY A 101 -8.58 1.18 -25.83
N GLN A 102 -9.22 2.30 -26.16
CA GLN A 102 -10.55 2.68 -25.71
C GLN A 102 -11.60 2.22 -26.73
N THR A 103 -11.67 0.93 -27.01
CA THR A 103 -12.97 0.34 -27.36
C THR A 103 -13.83 0.37 -26.10
N VAL A 104 -14.27 1.57 -25.74
CA VAL A 104 -15.61 1.72 -25.17
C VAL A 104 -16.49 1.01 -26.18
N ASP A 105 -17.27 0.03 -25.73
CA ASP A 105 -18.40 -0.43 -26.52
C ASP A 105 -19.19 0.81 -26.91
N SER A 106 -18.92 1.34 -28.11
CA SER A 106 -19.71 2.38 -28.75
C SER A 106 -21.04 1.79 -29.25
N GLN A 107 -21.58 0.79 -28.54
CA GLN A 107 -22.96 0.37 -28.59
C GLN A 107 -23.72 1.12 -27.50
N GLY A 108 -23.84 2.45 -27.63
CA GLY A 108 -24.61 3.23 -26.67
C GLY A 108 -24.23 4.70 -26.62
N ALA A 109 -24.37 5.42 -27.73
CA ALA A 109 -24.40 6.88 -27.73
C ALA A 109 -25.72 7.44 -27.13
N GLY A 110 -26.23 6.81 -26.07
CA GLY A 110 -27.43 7.19 -25.34
C GLY A 110 -27.14 7.12 -23.84
N GLY A 111 -27.58 8.13 -23.08
CA GLY A 111 -27.25 8.28 -21.66
C GLY A 111 -27.46 7.00 -20.84
N VAL A 112 -26.70 6.89 -19.75
CA VAL A 112 -26.67 5.73 -18.86
C VAL A 112 -28.10 5.31 -18.48
N SER A 113 -28.56 4.20 -19.06
CA SER A 113 -29.89 3.67 -18.77
C SER A 113 -29.93 3.21 -17.32
N TRP A 114 -31.03 3.47 -16.61
CA TRP A 114 -31.24 2.97 -15.25
C TRP A 114 -31.13 1.44 -15.17
N ALA A 115 -31.43 0.74 -16.26
CA ALA A 115 -31.26 -0.70 -16.39
C ALA A 115 -29.78 -1.12 -16.42
N ASP A 116 -28.92 -0.37 -17.12
CA ASP A 116 -27.47 -0.60 -17.17
C ASP A 116 -26.81 -0.26 -15.83
N TRP A 117 -27.33 0.76 -15.14
CA TRP A 117 -26.89 1.07 -13.79
C TRP A 117 -27.20 -0.09 -12.84
N ARG A 118 -28.43 -0.61 -12.86
CA ARG A 118 -28.83 -1.72 -12.00
C ARG A 118 -28.10 -3.02 -12.33
N SER A 119 -27.82 -3.31 -13.60
CA SER A 119 -27.05 -4.50 -13.99
C SER A 119 -25.58 -4.40 -13.57
N ALA A 120 -24.97 -3.21 -13.66
CA ALA A 120 -23.62 -2.96 -13.18
C ALA A 120 -23.50 -3.13 -11.65
N PHE A 121 -24.52 -2.70 -10.89
CA PHE A 121 -24.56 -2.91 -9.43
C PHE A 121 -24.90 -4.36 -9.03
N LEU A 122 -25.42 -5.19 -9.91
CA LEU A 122 -25.71 -6.59 -9.59
C LEU A 122 -24.59 -7.54 -10.06
N ASP A 123 -23.57 -7.03 -10.76
CA ASP A 123 -22.46 -7.85 -11.23
C ASP A 123 -21.49 -8.18 -10.09
N TRP A 124 -21.50 -9.44 -9.65
CA TRP A 124 -20.60 -9.96 -8.62
C TRP A 124 -19.11 -9.75 -8.97
N ARG A 125 -18.78 -9.66 -10.26
CA ARG A 125 -17.39 -9.42 -10.73
C ARG A 125 -16.87 -8.04 -10.33
N SER A 126 -17.74 -7.08 -10.05
CA SER A 126 -17.36 -5.74 -9.57
C SER A 126 -17.08 -5.72 -8.07
N TYR A 127 -17.80 -6.53 -7.30
CA TYR A 127 -17.66 -6.59 -5.84
C TYR A 127 -16.38 -7.29 -5.38
N VAL A 128 -15.97 -8.36 -6.06
CA VAL A 128 -14.75 -9.12 -5.70
C VAL A 128 -13.49 -8.24 -5.62
N PRO A 129 -13.13 -7.45 -6.66
CA PRO A 129 -11.97 -6.56 -6.58
C PRO A 129 -12.17 -5.42 -5.56
N GLY A 130 -13.41 -4.96 -5.35
CA GLY A 130 -13.73 -3.97 -4.32
C GLY A 130 -13.44 -4.48 -2.91
N LEU A 131 -13.86 -5.70 -2.59
CA LEU A 131 -13.62 -6.35 -1.30
C LEU A 131 -12.11 -6.65 -1.09
N MET A 132 -11.42 -7.10 -2.14
CA MET A 132 -9.98 -7.31 -2.11
C MET A 132 -9.23 -5.98 -1.83
N TYR A 133 -9.63 -4.91 -2.50
CA TYR A 133 -9.03 -3.59 -2.31
C TYR A 133 -9.28 -3.05 -0.90
N PHE A 134 -10.50 -3.21 -0.38
CA PHE A 134 -10.84 -2.83 0.99
C PHE A 134 -9.96 -3.57 2.00
N SER A 135 -9.86 -4.90 1.89
CA SER A 135 -9.06 -5.73 2.78
C SER A 135 -7.58 -5.33 2.74
N CYS A 136 -7.04 -5.08 1.54
CA CYS A 136 -5.66 -4.65 1.37
C CYS A 136 -5.40 -3.27 2.00
N ASN A 137 -6.34 -2.32 1.91
CA ASN A 137 -6.21 -1.01 2.56
C ASN A 137 -6.20 -1.12 4.09
N VAL A 138 -7.03 -1.99 4.66
CA VAL A 138 -7.06 -2.24 6.11
C VAL A 138 -5.71 -2.82 6.57
N CYS A 139 -5.17 -3.81 5.85
CA CYS A 139 -3.84 -4.36 6.12
C CYS A 139 -2.75 -3.29 5.99
N PHE A 140 -2.76 -2.51 4.90
CA PHE A 140 -1.75 -1.50 4.63
C PHE A 140 -1.75 -0.36 5.68
N GLY A 141 -2.91 0.04 6.18
CA GLY A 141 -3.01 1.06 7.22
C GLY A 141 -2.61 0.58 8.61
N SER A 142 -2.78 -0.71 8.91
CA SER A 142 -2.48 -1.28 10.23
C SER A 142 -1.03 -1.73 10.39
N LEU A 143 -0.40 -2.28 9.34
CA LEU A 143 0.97 -2.78 9.39
C LEU A 143 1.99 -1.73 9.89
N PRO A 144 2.02 -0.48 9.40
CA PRO A 144 2.95 0.55 9.89
C PRO A 144 2.80 0.90 11.37
N LEU A 145 1.61 0.73 11.93
CA LEU A 145 1.35 1.02 13.33
C LEU A 145 1.79 -0.14 14.24
N PHE A 146 1.58 -1.38 13.80
CA PHE A 146 1.87 -2.56 14.62
C PHE A 146 3.30 -3.07 14.48
N VAL A 147 3.96 -2.90 13.32
CA VAL A 147 5.34 -3.36 13.11
C VAL A 147 6.33 -2.85 14.16
N PRO A 148 6.42 -1.54 14.49
CA PRO A 148 7.38 -1.07 15.50
C PRO A 148 7.02 -1.59 16.90
N THR A 149 5.73 -1.71 17.19
CA THR A 149 5.23 -2.25 18.47
C THR A 149 5.58 -3.73 18.63
N ILE A 150 5.37 -4.54 17.59
CA ILE A 150 5.72 -5.96 17.57
C ILE A 150 7.24 -6.13 17.78
N ILE A 151 8.05 -5.31 17.12
CA ILE A 151 9.52 -5.37 17.27
C ILE A 151 9.95 -5.00 18.70
N SER A 152 9.33 -3.98 19.30
CA SER A 152 9.63 -3.60 20.69
C SER A 152 9.22 -4.65 21.73
N GLU A 153 8.20 -5.45 21.42
CA GLU A 153 7.71 -6.51 22.31
C GLU A 153 8.47 -7.83 22.14
N MET A 154 9.04 -8.08 20.95
CA MET A 154 9.81 -9.29 20.65
C MET A 154 11.28 -9.23 21.10
N GLY A 155 11.80 -8.06 21.48
CA GLY A 155 13.21 -7.93 21.89
C GLY A 155 13.43 -6.96 23.03
N THR A 156 14.63 -7.02 23.62
CA THR A 156 15.15 -6.09 24.63
C THR A 156 15.60 -4.74 24.04
N PHE A 157 15.05 -4.37 22.87
CA PHE A 157 15.49 -3.21 22.11
C PHE A 157 14.75 -1.95 22.56
N ASN A 158 15.46 -0.83 22.60
CA ASN A 158 14.84 0.44 22.98
C ASN A 158 13.84 0.89 21.89
N HIS A 159 12.86 1.72 22.24
CA HIS A 159 11.81 2.19 21.32
C HIS A 159 12.41 2.90 20.08
N GLN A 160 13.59 3.50 20.24
CA GLN A 160 14.35 4.12 19.16
C GLN A 160 14.83 3.07 18.15
N GLU A 161 15.52 2.02 18.62
CA GLU A 161 16.07 0.95 17.79
C GLU A 161 14.97 0.17 17.05
N SER A 162 13.81 0.00 17.68
CA SER A 162 12.64 -0.68 17.09
C SER A 162 12.09 0.02 15.84
N ASN A 163 12.11 1.36 15.81
CA ASN A 163 11.71 2.13 14.63
C ASN A 163 12.71 1.98 13.47
N GLY A 164 14.02 1.93 13.78
CA GLY A 164 15.06 1.67 12.77
C GLY A 164 14.98 0.25 12.20
N LEU A 165 14.72 -0.75 13.04
CA LEU A 165 14.53 -2.15 12.63
C LEU A 165 13.24 -2.38 11.81
N SER A 166 12.34 -1.39 11.77
CA SER A 166 11.13 -1.46 10.93
C SER A 166 11.43 -1.18 9.45
N ALA A 167 12.60 -0.60 9.10
CA ALA A 167 12.92 -0.26 7.71
C ALA A 167 13.23 -1.46 6.79
N PRO A 168 14.00 -2.49 7.21
CA PRO A 168 14.27 -3.68 6.40
C PRO A 168 13.03 -4.40 5.84
N PRO A 169 11.94 -4.67 6.60
CA PRO A 169 10.77 -5.32 6.03
C PRO A 169 10.07 -4.46 4.97
N TYR A 170 10.08 -3.12 5.09
CA TYR A 170 9.56 -2.24 4.04
C TYR A 170 10.46 -2.20 2.80
N ALA A 171 11.78 -2.30 2.95
CA ALA A 171 12.69 -2.40 1.82
C ALA A 171 12.48 -3.72 1.04
N LEU A 172 12.26 -4.84 1.75
CA LEU A 172 11.88 -6.10 1.11
C LEU A 172 10.52 -5.99 0.42
N CYS A 173 9.55 -5.32 1.03
CA CYS A 173 8.25 -5.02 0.42
C CYS A 173 8.42 -4.26 -0.90
N PHE A 174 9.26 -3.22 -0.93
CA PHE A 174 9.59 -2.48 -2.16
C PHE A 174 10.12 -3.39 -3.28
N VAL A 175 11.10 -4.24 -2.98
CA VAL A 175 11.70 -5.16 -3.96
C VAL A 175 10.67 -6.19 -4.44
N THR A 176 9.86 -6.75 -3.55
CA THR A 176 8.82 -7.73 -3.91
C THR A 176 7.72 -7.11 -4.78
N ILE A 177 7.29 -5.87 -4.52
CA ILE A 177 6.32 -5.16 -5.37
C ILE A 177 6.88 -4.97 -6.77
N LEU A 178 8.14 -4.53 -6.91
CA LEU A 178 8.80 -4.36 -8.21
C LEU A 178 8.95 -5.68 -8.96
N ALA A 179 9.39 -6.73 -8.27
CA ALA A 179 9.53 -8.06 -8.84
C ALA A 179 8.18 -8.62 -9.32
N CYS A 180 7.14 -8.46 -8.49
CA CYS A 180 5.78 -8.90 -8.83
C CYS A 180 5.20 -8.10 -10.01
N ALA A 181 5.39 -6.77 -10.03
CA ALA A 181 4.96 -5.92 -11.12
C ALA A 181 5.66 -6.29 -12.44
N PHE A 182 6.97 -6.55 -12.40
CA PHE A 182 7.74 -6.97 -13.57
C PHE A 182 7.34 -8.36 -14.06
N ALA A 183 7.19 -9.32 -13.15
CA ALA A 183 6.81 -10.69 -13.47
C ALA A 183 5.38 -10.76 -14.01
N SER A 184 4.44 -9.99 -13.44
CA SER A 184 3.05 -9.94 -13.90
C SER A 184 2.91 -9.31 -15.28
N ASP A 185 3.68 -8.24 -15.58
CA ASP A 185 3.69 -7.61 -16.90
C ASP A 185 4.24 -8.57 -17.97
N ARG A 186 5.32 -9.30 -17.65
CA ARG A 186 5.91 -10.29 -18.56
C ARG A 186 4.99 -11.49 -18.82
N ALA A 187 4.28 -11.95 -17.80
CA ALA A 187 3.37 -13.08 -17.90
C ALA A 187 2.01 -12.70 -18.53
N LYS A 188 1.66 -11.41 -18.59
CA LYS A 188 0.34 -10.87 -19.01
C LYS A 188 -0.87 -11.48 -18.29
N LEU A 189 -0.62 -12.27 -17.24
CA LEU A 189 -1.62 -12.91 -16.39
C LEU A 189 -1.57 -12.21 -15.04
N ARG A 190 -2.62 -11.47 -14.68
CA ARG A 190 -2.67 -10.69 -13.42
C ARG A 190 -3.26 -11.50 -12.26
N GLY A 191 -4.22 -12.37 -12.54
CA GLY A 191 -4.92 -13.21 -11.54
C GLY A 191 -4.01 -14.06 -10.64
N PRO A 192 -3.08 -14.88 -11.17
CA PRO A 192 -2.31 -15.80 -10.34
C PRO A 192 -1.32 -15.07 -9.40
N PHE A 193 -0.78 -13.93 -9.81
CA PHE A 193 0.11 -13.13 -8.95
C PHE A 193 -0.64 -12.53 -7.75
N VAL A 194 -1.87 -12.06 -7.96
CA VAL A 194 -2.72 -11.57 -6.87
C VAL A 194 -3.11 -12.71 -5.92
N ALA A 195 -3.46 -13.87 -6.46
CA ALA A 195 -3.79 -15.04 -5.65
C ALA A 195 -2.58 -15.52 -4.81
N ALA A 196 -1.38 -15.57 -5.41
CA ALA A 196 -0.16 -15.92 -4.70
C ALA A 196 0.16 -14.92 -3.57
N ALA A 197 0.05 -13.62 -3.83
CA ALA A 197 0.28 -12.58 -2.82
C ALA A 197 -0.74 -12.65 -1.67
N ALA A 198 -2.00 -13.00 -1.97
CA ALA A 198 -3.03 -13.21 -0.97
C ALA A 198 -2.70 -14.41 -0.07
N ILE A 199 -2.27 -15.54 -0.65
CA ILE A 199 -1.87 -16.73 0.11
C ILE A 199 -0.69 -16.42 1.04
N VAL A 200 0.35 -15.76 0.53
CA VAL A 200 1.51 -15.36 1.35
C VAL A 200 1.09 -14.45 2.50
N SER A 201 0.17 -13.51 2.24
CA SER A 201 -0.36 -12.62 3.26
C SER A 201 -1.14 -13.38 4.33
N THR A 202 -2.02 -14.32 3.93
CA THR A 202 -2.76 -15.19 4.86
C THR A 202 -1.81 -15.99 5.75
N VAL A 203 -0.78 -16.60 5.17
CA VAL A 203 0.23 -17.36 5.93
C VAL A 203 0.96 -16.44 6.92
N GLY A 204 1.34 -15.24 6.51
CA GLY A 204 2.00 -14.26 7.38
C GLY A 204 1.13 -13.86 8.59
N TYR A 205 -0.16 -13.56 8.37
CA TYR A 205 -1.08 -13.24 9.47
C TYR A 205 -1.37 -14.46 10.36
N CYS A 206 -1.48 -15.66 9.80
CA CYS A 206 -1.62 -16.88 10.60
C CYS A 206 -0.39 -17.12 11.50
N LEU A 207 0.83 -16.91 10.99
CA LEU A 207 2.06 -17.05 11.79
C LEU A 207 2.13 -16.02 12.92
N LEU A 208 1.73 -14.76 12.66
CA LEU A 208 1.63 -13.73 13.69
C LEU A 208 0.60 -14.07 14.78
N GLY A 209 -0.48 -14.77 14.42
CA GLY A 209 -1.49 -15.21 15.38
C GLY A 209 -1.04 -16.39 16.27
N VAL A 210 -0.11 -17.21 15.79
CA VAL A 210 0.39 -18.39 16.50
C VAL A 210 1.60 -18.07 17.40
N SER A 211 2.31 -16.97 17.16
CA SER A 211 3.48 -16.61 17.97
C SER A 211 3.08 -16.16 19.39
N GLU A 212 3.52 -16.91 20.40
CA GLU A 212 3.14 -16.74 21.81
C GLU A 212 3.47 -15.34 22.38
N GLY A 213 4.53 -14.70 21.89
CA GLY A 213 4.93 -13.34 22.29
C GLY A 213 3.90 -12.27 21.93
N VAL A 214 3.23 -12.40 20.78
CA VAL A 214 2.21 -11.45 20.32
C VAL A 214 0.86 -11.71 21.01
N CYS A 215 0.52 -12.98 21.25
CA CYS A 215 -0.69 -13.36 21.98
C CYS A 215 -0.68 -12.82 23.42
N CYS A 216 0.48 -12.84 24.08
CA CYS A 216 0.66 -12.31 25.43
C CYS A 216 0.57 -10.77 25.47
N SER A 217 1.11 -10.07 24.46
CA SER A 217 1.06 -8.60 24.36
C SER A 217 -0.34 -8.05 24.02
N ILE A 218 -1.07 -8.70 23.10
CA ILE A 218 -2.49 -8.40 22.80
C ILE A 218 -3.36 -8.64 24.05
N ARG A 219 -3.06 -9.70 24.82
CA ARG A 219 -3.73 -9.99 26.09
C ARG A 219 -3.47 -8.95 27.19
N ARG A 220 -2.34 -8.25 27.14
CA ARG A 220 -1.98 -7.18 28.09
C ARG A 220 -2.61 -5.83 27.72
N SER A 221 -2.89 -5.58 26.45
CA SER A 221 -3.49 -4.32 25.94
C SER A 221 -5.03 -4.32 25.93
N LEU A 222 -5.70 -5.48 26.00
CA LEU A 222 -7.16 -5.58 26.24
C LEU A 222 -7.47 -6.19 27.63
N PRO A 223 -7.60 -5.39 28.70
CA PRO A 223 -8.04 -5.88 30.01
C PRO A 223 -9.46 -6.52 29.99
N GLN A 224 -10.27 -6.24 28.95
CA GLN A 224 -11.59 -6.85 28.77
C GLN A 224 -11.57 -8.29 28.21
N CYS A 225 -10.49 -8.72 27.54
CA CYS A 225 -10.36 -10.09 26.98
C CYS A 225 -9.72 -11.10 27.95
N ALA A 226 -9.21 -10.63 29.10
CA ALA A 226 -8.70 -11.49 30.16
C ALA A 226 -9.78 -12.48 30.66
N ASN A 227 -11.02 -12.00 30.78
CA ASN A 227 -12.15 -12.78 31.28
C ASN A 227 -12.69 -13.83 30.28
N LEU A 228 -12.48 -13.63 28.96
CA LEU A 228 -13.02 -14.54 27.94
C LEU A 228 -12.13 -15.77 27.68
N CYS A 229 -10.79 -15.67 27.76
CA CYS A 229 -9.94 -16.88 27.64
C CYS A 229 -9.66 -17.59 28.96
N GLN A 230 -9.94 -17.01 30.13
CA GLN A 230 -9.99 -17.83 31.35
C GLN A 230 -11.05 -18.93 31.22
N TYR A 231 -12.14 -18.69 30.48
CA TYR A 231 -13.17 -19.70 30.23
C TYR A 231 -12.70 -20.82 29.29
N GLN A 232 -11.85 -20.53 28.29
CA GLN A 232 -11.35 -21.54 27.37
C GLN A 232 -10.21 -22.39 27.97
N HIS A 233 -9.38 -21.81 28.85
CA HIS A 233 -8.25 -22.52 29.44
C HIS A 233 -8.59 -23.32 30.71
N SER A 234 -9.75 -23.07 31.34
CA SER A 234 -10.18 -23.82 32.54
C SER A 234 -10.72 -25.23 32.25
N SER A 235 -10.92 -25.61 30.99
CA SER A 235 -11.44 -26.95 30.63
C SER A 235 -10.36 -27.99 30.34
N SER A 236 -9.08 -27.62 30.31
CA SER A 236 -8.00 -28.57 29.98
C SER A 236 -6.71 -28.23 30.74
N MET A 237 -6.49 -29.00 31.80
CA MET A 237 -5.22 -29.18 32.54
C MET A 237 -4.81 -28.03 33.48
N GLY A 238 -4.88 -28.34 34.77
CA GLY A 238 -4.39 -27.48 35.84
C GLY A 238 -2.87 -27.39 35.86
N PHE A 239 -2.37 -26.19 36.14
CA PHE A 239 -1.06 -25.95 36.74
C PHE A 239 -1.14 -24.65 37.55
N GLN A 240 -0.71 -24.74 38.81
CA GLN A 240 -0.66 -23.64 39.77
C GLN A 240 0.36 -22.57 39.35
N CYS A 241 -0.03 -21.29 39.41
CA CYS A 241 0.89 -20.16 39.40
C CYS A 241 1.20 -19.73 40.84
N THR A 242 2.46 -19.84 41.27
CA THR A 242 2.99 -19.09 42.42
C THR A 242 3.71 -17.83 41.93
N PRO A 243 3.54 -16.67 42.58
CA PRO A 243 4.15 -15.42 42.13
C PRO A 243 5.57 -15.24 42.71
N HIS A 244 6.49 -14.75 41.88
CA HIS A 244 7.64 -13.94 42.28
C HIS A 244 7.88 -12.86 41.21
#